data_AF-A0A336IM32-F1
#
_entry.id   AF-A0A336IM32-F1
#
_cell.length_a   1.000
_cell.length_b   1.000
_cell.length_c   1.000
_cell.angle_alpha   90.00
_cell.angle_beta   90.00
_cell.angle_gamma   90.00
#
_symmetry.space_group_name_H-M   'P 1'
#
loop_
_entity.id
_entity.type
_entity.pdbx_description
1 polymer ?
#
loop_
_entity_poly.entity_id
_entity_poly.type
_entity_poly.pdbx_seq_one_letter_code
_entity_poly.pdbx_strand_id
1 'polypeptide(L)'
;MFTTPSPWCCAAALLGFIAYRLNQQYGSGDGWMYETESVITMVLGLWMVNVVFSLGHRLLNFQSARVTYFVNASLFIYLVHHPLTLLYGAWITPVIKSNTLGFIGGLVFVVGIALILYEIHLRIPLLRFLFSGKPMNKPAKTPASAS
;
A
#
# COMPACT_ATOMS: atom_id res chain seq x y z
N MET A 1 13.02 -10.49 15.40
CA MET A 1 11.88 -10.34 16.34
C MET A 1 10.56 -9.96 15.65
N PHE A 2 10.57 -9.33 14.45
CA PHE A 2 9.34 -8.93 13.73
C PHE A 2 8.81 -9.89 12.64
N THR A 3 9.48 -11.01 12.39
CA THR A 3 9.18 -11.93 11.26
C THR A 3 8.46 -13.20 11.70
N THR A 4 8.46 -13.52 12.99
CA THR A 4 7.76 -14.66 13.57
C THR A 4 6.37 -14.22 14.01
N PRO A 5 5.28 -14.78 13.46
CA PRO A 5 3.93 -14.44 13.90
C PRO A 5 3.75 -14.90 15.35
N SER A 6 3.68 -13.94 16.28
CA SER A 6 3.39 -14.20 17.68
C SER A 6 1.90 -14.00 17.93
N PRO A 7 1.14 -15.04 18.31
CA PRO A 7 -0.29 -14.91 18.63
C PRO A 7 -0.54 -13.92 19.77
N TRP A 8 0.42 -13.75 20.69
CA TRP A 8 0.36 -12.76 21.76
C TRP A 8 0.38 -11.32 21.24
N CYS A 9 1.06 -11.05 20.12
CA CYS A 9 1.09 -9.72 19.56
C CYS A 9 -0.23 -9.37 18.84
N CYS A 10 -0.89 -10.36 18.22
CA CYS A 10 -2.25 -10.19 17.69
C CYS A 10 -3.26 -9.91 18.82
N ALA A 11 -3.17 -10.64 19.94
CA ALA A 11 -4.02 -10.40 21.10
C ALA A 11 -3.78 -9.00 21.71
N ALA A 12 -2.52 -8.58 21.83
CA ALA A 12 -2.17 -7.25 22.32
C ALA A 12 -2.65 -6.12 21.39
N ALA A 13 -2.54 -6.28 20.06
CA ALA A 13 -3.07 -5.34 19.09
C ALA A 13 -4.61 -5.22 19.16
N LEU A 14 -5.32 -6.35 19.33
CA LEU A 14 -6.77 -6.37 19.56
C LEU A 14 -7.15 -5.63 20.84
N LEU A 15 -6.44 -5.88 21.95
CA LEU A 15 -6.67 -5.18 23.21
C LEU A 15 -6.39 -3.68 23.11
N GLY A 16 -5.31 -3.28 22.43
CA GLY A 16 -5.00 -1.87 22.16
C GLY A 16 -6.08 -1.18 21.31
N PHE A 17 -6.65 -1.89 20.32
CA PHE A 17 -7.76 -1.36 19.51
C PHE A 17 -9.05 -1.21 20.32
N ILE A 18 -9.36 -2.16 21.20
CA ILE A 18 -10.49 -2.07 22.13
C ILE A 18 -10.29 -0.88 23.08
N ALA A 19 -9.10 -0.72 23.65
CA ALA A 19 -8.77 0.41 24.51
C ALA A 19 -8.89 1.76 23.78
N TYR A 20 -8.43 1.84 22.52
CA TYR A 20 -8.59 3.02 21.68
C TYR A 20 -10.07 3.36 21.44
N ARG A 21 -10.89 2.36 21.10
CA ARG A 21 -12.33 2.55 20.88
C ARG A 21 -13.05 2.98 22.14
N LEU A 22 -12.72 2.39 23.28
CA LEU A 22 -13.28 2.78 24.58
C LEU A 22 -12.87 4.21 24.96
N ASN A 23 -11.61 4.59 24.74
CA ASN A 23 -11.13 5.95 24.99
C ASN A 23 -11.85 6.98 24.11
N GLN A 24 -12.15 6.65 22.84
CA GLN A 24 -12.94 7.52 21.97
C GLN A 24 -14.43 7.58 22.32
N GLN A 25 -15.01 6.51 22.88
CA GLN A 25 -16.43 6.47 23.25
C GLN A 25 -16.73 7.09 24.61
N TYR A 26 -15.81 6.96 25.57
CA TYR A 26 -15.99 7.41 26.95
C TYR A 26 -15.10 8.61 27.32
N GLY A 27 -14.19 9.03 26.45
CA GLY A 27 -13.34 10.20 26.63
C GLY A 27 -14.18 11.48 26.63
N SER A 28 -14.46 11.99 27.83
CA SER A 28 -15.26 13.18 28.06
C SER A 28 -14.43 14.46 27.97
N GLY A 29 -13.78 14.73 26.84
CA GLY A 29 -13.20 16.05 26.50
C GLY A 29 -12.15 16.67 27.45
N ASP A 30 -11.81 16.03 28.57
CA ASP A 30 -10.81 16.50 29.53
C ASP A 30 -9.38 16.35 28.97
N GLY A 31 -8.46 17.18 29.42
CA GLY A 31 -7.06 17.21 28.93
C GLY A 31 -6.34 15.85 28.97
N TRP A 32 -6.76 14.96 29.88
CA TRP A 32 -6.26 13.58 30.00
C TRP A 32 -6.60 12.67 28.81
N MET A 33 -7.64 13.00 28.02
CA MET A 33 -8.04 12.23 26.85
C MET A 33 -6.92 12.17 25.80
N TYR A 34 -6.25 13.30 25.56
CA TYR A 34 -5.17 13.41 24.57
C TYR A 34 -3.91 12.67 25.01
N GLU A 35 -3.53 12.79 26.30
CA GLU A 35 -2.37 12.07 26.85
C GLU A 35 -2.61 10.55 26.82
N THR A 36 -3.80 10.12 27.26
CA THR A 36 -4.20 8.70 27.25
C THR A 36 -4.28 8.15 25.82
N GLU A 37 -4.83 8.93 24.88
CA GLU A 37 -4.88 8.56 23.47
C GLU A 37 -3.48 8.41 22.88
N SER A 38 -2.54 9.31 23.20
CA SER A 38 -1.17 9.26 22.71
C SER A 38 -0.42 8.00 23.17
N VAL A 39 -0.63 7.59 24.42
CA VAL A 39 -0.01 6.37 24.98
C VAL A 39 -0.64 5.12 24.36
N ILE A 40 -1.97 5.06 24.26
CA ILE A 40 -2.68 3.94 23.65
C ILE A 40 -2.27 3.77 22.19
N THR A 41 -2.23 4.87 21.42
CA THR A 41 -1.86 4.82 20.00
C THR A 41 -0.40 4.45 19.79
N MET A 42 0.53 4.92 20.63
CA MET A 42 1.93 4.51 20.58
C MET A 42 2.09 3.00 20.82
N VAL A 43 1.49 2.48 21.89
CA VAL A 43 1.58 1.06 22.27
C VAL A 43 0.89 0.18 21.23
N LEU A 44 -0.30 0.57 20.77
CA LEU A 44 -1.01 -0.09 19.68
C LEU A 44 -0.16 -0.09 18.41
N GLY A 45 0.48 1.03 18.07
CA GLY A 45 1.36 1.16 16.91
C GLY A 45 2.51 0.14 16.94
N LEU A 46 3.20 0.02 18.07
CA LEU A 46 4.31 -0.94 18.24
C LEU A 46 3.87 -2.40 18.02
N TRP A 47 2.71 -2.79 18.57
CA TRP A 47 2.18 -4.15 18.38
C TRP A 47 1.63 -4.38 16.98
N MET A 48 0.93 -3.39 16.42
CA MET A 48 0.36 -3.48 15.08
C MET A 48 1.46 -3.58 14.02
N VAL A 49 2.57 -2.87 14.17
CA VAL A 49 3.75 -3.00 13.29
C VAL A 49 4.25 -4.45 13.29
N ASN A 50 4.35 -5.12 14.44
CA ASN A 50 4.78 -6.52 14.48
C ASN A 50 3.79 -7.47 13.80
N VAL A 51 2.48 -7.25 13.98
CA VAL A 51 1.45 -8.03 13.28
C VAL A 51 1.54 -7.83 11.76
N VAL A 52 1.62 -6.58 11.30
CA VAL A 52 1.67 -6.26 9.87
C VAL A 52 2.96 -6.78 9.23
N PHE A 53 4.12 -6.62 9.87
CA PHE A 53 5.39 -7.12 9.34
C PHE A 53 5.48 -8.65 9.34
N SER A 54 5.00 -9.33 10.40
CA SER A 54 5.00 -10.80 10.43
C SER A 54 4.02 -11.40 9.42
N LEU A 55 2.84 -10.78 9.26
CA LEU A 55 1.87 -11.14 8.24
C LEU A 55 2.40 -10.86 6.83
N GLY A 56 3.03 -9.71 6.62
CA GLY A 56 3.67 -9.33 5.37
C GLY A 56 4.80 -10.29 5.00
N HIS A 57 5.66 -10.65 5.95
CA HIS A 57 6.70 -11.65 5.72
C HIS A 57 6.10 -13.01 5.33
N ARG A 58 5.00 -13.44 5.96
CA ARG A 58 4.35 -14.70 5.63
C ARG A 58 3.64 -14.68 4.27
N LEU A 59 3.04 -13.56 3.86
CA LEU A 59 2.23 -13.45 2.63
C LEU A 59 2.98 -12.91 1.42
N LEU A 60 4.03 -12.10 1.60
CA LEU A 60 4.74 -11.38 0.53
C LEU A 60 6.16 -11.90 0.31
N ASN A 61 6.71 -12.73 1.20
CA ASN A 61 8.02 -13.38 0.98
C ASN A 61 7.94 -14.57 0.01
N PHE A 62 6.84 -14.71 -0.73
CA PHE A 62 6.77 -15.59 -1.88
C PHE A 62 7.36 -14.86 -3.09
N GLN A 63 8.50 -15.34 -3.57
CA GLN A 63 9.14 -14.83 -4.78
C GLN A 63 8.32 -15.24 -6.01
N SER A 64 7.25 -14.50 -6.30
CA SER A 64 6.35 -14.73 -7.43
C SER A 64 6.57 -13.66 -8.49
N ALA A 65 6.66 -14.08 -9.76
CA ALA A 65 6.78 -13.18 -10.91
C ALA A 65 5.65 -12.12 -10.95
N ARG A 66 4.45 -12.48 -10.47
CA ARG A 66 3.31 -11.55 -10.37
C ARG A 66 3.52 -10.50 -9.27
N VAL A 67 4.07 -10.89 -8.12
CA VAL A 67 4.37 -9.95 -7.02
C VAL A 67 5.46 -8.99 -7.46
N THR A 68 6.52 -9.46 -8.13
CA THR A 68 7.57 -8.58 -8.68
C THR A 68 7.01 -7.63 -9.74
N TYR A 69 6.10 -8.08 -10.59
CA TYR A 69 5.39 -7.22 -11.54
C TYR A 69 4.61 -6.11 -10.82
N PHE A 70 3.80 -6.46 -9.81
CA PHE A 70 3.02 -5.48 -9.04
C PHE A 70 3.90 -4.52 -8.23
N VAL A 71 5.02 -4.99 -7.67
CA VAL A 71 5.98 -4.14 -6.95
C VAL A 71 6.70 -3.18 -7.92
N ASN A 72 6.98 -3.59 -9.15
CA ASN A 72 7.55 -2.69 -10.15
C ASN A 72 6.50 -1.71 -10.73
N ALA A 73 5.24 -2.16 -10.84
CA ALA A 73 4.13 -1.31 -11.26
C ALA A 73 3.73 -0.29 -10.18
N SER A 74 3.93 -0.61 -8.90
CA SER A 74 3.45 0.21 -7.79
C SER A 74 4.06 1.62 -7.77
N LEU A 75 5.31 1.80 -8.19
CA LEU A 75 5.95 3.13 -8.26
C LEU A 75 5.25 4.02 -9.29
N PHE A 76 4.91 3.47 -10.46
CA PHE A 76 4.18 4.20 -11.48
C PHE A 76 2.74 4.45 -11.05
N ILE A 77 2.05 3.42 -10.56
CA ILE A 77 0.68 3.53 -10.03
C ILE A 77 0.63 4.62 -8.95
N TYR A 78 1.62 4.68 -8.06
CA TYR A 78 1.71 5.70 -7.02
C TYR A 78 1.76 7.12 -7.58
N LEU A 79 2.49 7.36 -8.67
CA LEU A 79 2.58 8.68 -9.28
C LEU A 79 1.28 9.11 -9.97
N VAL A 80 0.58 8.16 -10.62
CA VAL A 80 -0.60 8.48 -11.44
C VAL A 80 -1.92 8.40 -10.67
N HIS A 81 -2.01 7.60 -9.61
CA HIS A 81 -3.28 7.36 -8.94
C HIS A 81 -3.88 8.63 -8.31
N HIS A 82 -3.07 9.53 -7.75
CA HIS A 82 -3.55 10.76 -7.12
C HIS A 82 -4.27 11.68 -8.14
N PRO A 83 -3.65 12.07 -9.28
CA PRO A 83 -4.34 12.82 -10.33
C PRO A 83 -5.61 12.13 -10.84
N LEU A 84 -5.56 10.81 -11.06
CA LEU A 84 -6.72 10.04 -11.51
C LEU A 84 -7.85 10.05 -10.49
N THR A 85 -7.53 9.98 -9.20
CA THR A 85 -8.50 10.03 -8.11
C THR A 85 -9.16 11.39 -8.04
N LEU A 86 -8.39 12.47 -8.21
CA LEU A 86 -8.94 13.84 -8.29
C LEU A 86 -9.84 14.02 -9.50
N LEU A 87 -9.44 13.51 -10.67
CA LEU A 87 -10.24 13.55 -11.88
C LEU A 87 -11.55 12.77 -11.72
N TYR A 88 -11.48 11.56 -11.15
CA TYR A 88 -12.66 10.75 -10.83
C TYR A 88 -13.59 11.47 -9.84
N GLY A 89 -13.03 12.02 -8.76
CA GLY A 89 -13.77 12.77 -7.74
C GLY A 89 -14.46 14.01 -8.29
N ALA A 90 -13.80 14.76 -9.18
CA ALA A 90 -14.34 16.00 -9.71
C ALA A 90 -15.36 15.80 -10.84
N TRP A 91 -15.21 14.78 -11.69
CA TRP A 91 -16.01 14.63 -12.91
C TRP A 91 -17.02 13.47 -12.86
N ILE A 92 -16.73 12.39 -12.13
CA ILE A 92 -17.52 11.15 -12.19
C ILE A 92 -18.34 10.95 -10.92
N THR A 93 -17.75 11.17 -9.74
CA THR A 93 -18.47 11.11 -8.45
C THR A 93 -19.75 11.95 -8.40
N PRO A 94 -19.82 13.21 -8.89
CA PRO A 94 -21.06 14.00 -8.80
C PRO A 94 -22.21 13.46 -9.65
N VAL A 95 -21.93 12.60 -10.64
CA VAL A 95 -22.94 12.00 -11.52
C VAL A 95 -23.60 10.77 -10.86
N ILE A 96 -22.94 10.16 -9.87
CA ILE A 96 -23.39 8.92 -9.23
C ILE A 96 -24.08 9.24 -7.90
N LYS A 97 -25.39 9.01 -7.83
CA LYS A 97 -26.20 9.28 -6.62
C LYS A 97 -25.94 8.32 -5.45
N SER A 98 -25.24 7.20 -5.69
CA SER A 98 -24.97 6.16 -4.68
C SER A 98 -23.49 6.13 -4.28
N ASN A 99 -23.23 6.30 -2.99
CA ASN A 99 -21.87 6.33 -2.43
C ASN A 99 -21.11 5.02 -2.65
N THR A 100 -21.79 3.89 -2.54
CA THR A 100 -21.16 2.57 -2.74
C THR A 100 -20.78 2.35 -4.21
N LEU A 101 -21.65 2.76 -5.15
CA LEU A 101 -21.37 2.65 -6.58
C LEU A 101 -20.26 3.62 -7.01
N GLY A 102 -20.24 4.84 -6.46
CA GLY A 102 -19.15 5.78 -6.68
C GLY A 102 -17.82 5.27 -6.12
N PHE A 103 -17.83 4.61 -4.96
CA PHE A 103 -16.61 4.02 -4.40
C PHE A 103 -16.09 2.86 -5.26
N ILE A 104 -16.93 1.88 -5.60
CA ILE A 104 -16.52 0.73 -6.40
C ILE A 104 -16.11 1.18 -7.81
N GLY A 105 -16.87 2.11 -8.40
CA GLY A 105 -16.53 2.71 -9.69
C GLY A 105 -15.18 3.41 -9.66
N GLY A 106 -14.90 4.18 -8.60
CA GLY A 106 -13.61 4.86 -8.41
C GLY A 106 -12.46 3.88 -8.26
N LEU A 107 -12.65 2.81 -7.48
CA LEU A 107 -11.65 1.76 -7.29
C LEU A 107 -11.29 1.12 -8.64
N VAL A 108 -12.29 0.71 -9.41
CA VAL A 108 -12.08 0.07 -10.73
C VAL A 108 -11.47 1.05 -11.72
N PHE A 109 -11.92 2.31 -11.74
CA PHE A 109 -11.43 3.34 -12.65
C PHE A 109 -9.97 3.69 -12.38
N VAL A 110 -9.63 4.04 -11.13
CA VAL A 110 -8.27 4.47 -10.77
C VAL A 110 -7.28 3.31 -10.92
N VAL A 111 -7.61 2.12 -10.41
CA VAL A 111 -6.72 0.95 -10.52
C VAL A 111 -6.61 0.46 -11.96
N GLY A 112 -7.74 0.37 -12.67
CA GLY A 112 -7.79 -0.11 -14.05
C GLY A 112 -6.99 0.78 -15.00
N ILE A 113 -7.20 2.10 -14.94
CA ILE A 113 -6.47 3.04 -15.79
C ILE A 113 -4.99 3.09 -15.40
N ALA A 114 -4.65 3.05 -14.11
CA ALA A 114 -3.24 3.02 -13.69
C ALA A 114 -2.49 1.79 -14.24
N LEU A 115 -3.14 0.61 -14.28
CA LEU A 115 -2.56 -0.60 -14.88
C LEU A 115 -2.43 -0.51 -16.40
N ILE A 116 -3.43 0.02 -17.11
CA ILE A 116 -3.36 0.22 -18.56
C ILE A 116 -2.24 1.21 -18.91
N LEU A 117 -2.15 2.33 -18.19
CA LEU A 117 -1.08 3.31 -18.38
C LEU A 117 0.29 2.70 -18.05
N TYR A 118 0.39 1.82 -17.06
CA TYR A 118 1.63 1.10 -16.76
C TYR A 118 2.07 0.20 -17.93
N GLU A 119 1.14 -0.54 -18.55
CA GLU A 119 1.44 -1.35 -19.74
C GLU A 119 1.88 -0.49 -20.94
N ILE A 120 1.23 0.66 -21.15
CA ILE A 120 1.61 1.62 -22.20
C ILE A 120 3.00 2.20 -21.91
N HIS A 121 3.27 2.58 -20.65
CA HIS A 121 4.55 3.05 -20.18
C HIS A 121 5.67 2.02 -20.40
N LEU A 122 5.40 0.73 -20.16
CA LEU A 122 6.36 -0.36 -20.41
C LEU A 122 6.81 -0.43 -21.88
N ARG A 123 6.00 0.04 -22.83
CA ARG A 123 6.37 0.09 -24.26
C ARG A 123 7.19 1.32 -24.65
N ILE A 124 7.29 2.35 -23.78
CA ILE A 124 8.04 3.59 -24.06
C ILE A 124 9.36 3.59 -23.24
N PRO A 125 10.51 3.32 -23.88
CA PRO A 125 11.79 3.10 -23.17
C PRO A 125 12.34 4.33 -22.41
N LEU A 126 11.93 5.55 -22.75
CA LEU A 126 12.38 6.79 -22.10
C LEU A 126 11.80 6.98 -20.68
N LEU A 127 10.54 6.63 -20.44
CA LEU A 127 9.95 6.76 -19.11
C LEU A 127 10.45 5.65 -18.16
N ARG A 128 10.82 4.47 -18.69
CA ARG A 128 11.44 3.39 -17.90
C ARG A 128 12.76 3.85 -17.27
N PHE A 129 13.53 4.69 -17.94
CA PHE A 129 14.77 5.25 -17.42
C PHE A 129 14.51 6.31 -16.32
N LEU A 130 13.51 7.18 -16.52
CA LEU A 130 13.19 8.26 -15.58
C LEU A 130 12.56 7.75 -14.26
N PHE A 131 11.83 6.63 -14.30
CA PHE A 131 11.07 6.13 -13.16
C PHE A 131 11.58 4.80 -12.56
N SER A 132 12.45 4.05 -13.26
CA SER A 132 12.99 2.79 -12.74
C SER A 132 14.40 2.93 -12.13
N GLY A 133 15.10 4.06 -12.38
CA GLY A 133 16.46 4.32 -11.86
C GLY A 133 17.53 3.30 -12.29
N LYS A 134 17.15 2.21 -12.95
CA LYS A 134 18.03 1.15 -13.42
C LYS A 134 18.51 1.52 -14.81
N PRO A 135 19.81 1.79 -15.00
CA PRO A 135 20.36 1.87 -16.35
C PRO A 135 20.06 0.56 -17.08
N MET A 136 19.66 0.68 -18.35
CA MET A 136 19.63 -0.46 -19.26
C MET A 136 21.03 -1.08 -19.26
N ASN A 137 21.23 -2.14 -18.48
CA ASN A 137 22.39 -2.96 -18.66
C ASN A 137 22.22 -3.59 -20.04
N LYS A 138 22.91 -3.02 -21.03
CA LYS A 138 23.13 -3.64 -22.33
C LYS A 138 23.47 -5.10 -22.04
N PRO A 139 22.84 -6.09 -22.70
CA PRO A 139 23.35 -7.44 -22.63
C PRO A 139 24.78 -7.40 -23.16
N ALA A 140 25.76 -7.46 -22.25
CA ALA A 140 27.11 -7.79 -22.62
C ALA A 140 26.99 -9.18 -23.23
N LYS A 141 27.18 -9.25 -24.55
CA LYS A 141 27.43 -10.49 -25.29
C LYS A 141 28.28 -11.40 -24.39
N THR A 142 27.71 -12.49 -23.91
CA THR A 142 28.50 -13.66 -23.56
C THR A 142 29.13 -14.12 -24.87
N PRO A 143 30.46 -14.09 -25.05
CA PRO A 143 31.06 -15.03 -25.97
C PRO A 143 30.93 -16.38 -25.27
N ALA A 144 30.06 -17.22 -25.82
CA ALA A 144 30.10 -18.64 -25.53
C ALA A 144 31.49 -19.17 -25.92
N SER A 145 32.15 -19.82 -24.95
CA SER A 145 32.94 -21.06 -25.09
C SER A 145 33.75 -21.27 -26.39
N ALA A 146 35.06 -21.47 -26.27
CA ALA A 146 35.71 -22.77 -26.55
C ALA A 146 37.24 -22.66 -26.63
N SER A 147 37.89 -23.69 -26.05
CA SER A 147 39.28 -24.17 -26.19
C SER A 147 40.35 -23.51 -25.32
#